data_AF-A0A7C7QY05-F1
#
_entry.id   AF-A0A7C7QY05-F1
#
_cell.length_a   1.000
_cell.length_b   1.000
_cell.length_c   1.000
_cell.angle_alpha   90.00
_cell.angle_beta   90.00
_cell.angle_gamma   90.00
#
_symmetry.space_group_name_H-M   'P 1'
#
loop_
_entity.id
_entity.type
_entity.pdbx_description
1 polymer ?
#
loop_
_entity_poly.entity_id
_entity_poly.type
_entity_poly.pdbx_seq_one_letter_code
_entity_poly.pdbx_strand_id
1 'polypeptide(L)'
;EGVQEIVRPAGIGPGHACHLYVLPLDTDKVRFGRAALLNALKSRYGVGCAIHYPAVWTWEALAERDYSEQRARCPIAAKTCREMFSLPLSAHTTSEDCDYIAWAMKQSLHELNQ
;
A
#
# COMPACT_ATOMS: atom_id res chain seq x y z
N GLU A 1 -18.50 -2.36 -7.86
CA GLU A 1 -18.64 -2.09 -6.41
C GLU A 1 -17.27 -1.98 -5.75
N GLY A 2 -17.21 -1.41 -4.53
CA GLY A 2 -15.97 -1.17 -3.79
C GLY A 2 -15.37 -2.45 -3.20
N VAL A 3 -14.06 -2.43 -2.95
CA VAL A 3 -13.31 -3.57 -2.38
C VAL A 3 -13.11 -3.30 -0.89
N GLN A 4 -13.56 -4.22 -0.03
CA GLN A 4 -13.59 -3.98 1.43
C GLN A 4 -12.24 -4.18 2.10
N GLU A 5 -11.35 -4.92 1.44
CA GLU A 5 -9.99 -5.26 1.81
C GLU A 5 -9.03 -4.07 1.67
N ILE A 6 -9.45 -2.99 1.00
CA ILE A 6 -8.66 -1.78 0.80
C ILE A 6 -9.31 -0.62 1.54
N VAL A 7 -8.55 0.02 2.43
CA VAL A 7 -9.00 1.25 3.09
C VAL A 7 -8.79 2.42 2.12
N ARG A 8 -9.87 3.13 1.80
CA ARG A 8 -9.79 4.29 0.89
C ARG A 8 -9.27 5.52 1.62
N PRO A 9 -8.56 6.44 0.92
CA PRO A 9 -8.15 7.71 1.52
C PRO A 9 -9.37 8.52 1.98
N ALA A 10 -9.23 9.27 3.07
CA ALA A 10 -10.30 10.07 3.67
C ALA A 10 -10.79 11.23 2.75
N GLY A 11 -10.05 11.55 1.69
CA GLY A 11 -10.39 12.57 0.71
C GLY A 11 -9.20 13.44 0.33
N ILE A 12 -9.42 14.36 -0.62
CA ILE A 12 -8.44 15.34 -1.09
C ILE A 12 -8.92 16.72 -0.63
N GLY A 13 -8.16 17.38 0.24
CA GLY A 13 -8.45 18.74 0.70
C GLY A 13 -7.86 19.83 -0.20
N PRO A 14 -8.24 21.11 0.01
CA PRO A 14 -7.63 22.24 -0.69
C PRO A 14 -6.10 22.26 -0.55
N GLY A 15 -5.38 22.48 -1.65
CA GLY A 15 -3.91 22.53 -1.68
C GLY A 15 -3.20 21.18 -1.67
N HIS A 16 -3.91 20.06 -1.68
CA HIS A 16 -3.29 18.74 -1.75
C HIS A 16 -2.72 18.47 -3.15
N ALA A 17 -1.40 18.25 -3.24
CA ALA A 17 -0.69 18.09 -4.51
C ALA A 17 -0.85 16.72 -5.20
N CYS A 18 -1.48 15.74 -4.52
CA CYS A 18 -1.74 14.40 -5.06
C CYS A 18 -0.46 13.67 -5.52
N HIS A 19 0.65 13.88 -4.82
CA HIS A 19 1.95 13.31 -5.19
C HIS A 19 1.97 11.78 -5.14
N LEU A 20 1.31 11.16 -4.15
CA LEU A 20 1.23 9.72 -3.97
C LEU A 20 -0.21 9.28 -3.75
N TYR A 21 -0.58 8.16 -4.37
CA TYR A 21 -1.84 7.48 -4.07
C TYR A 21 -1.57 6.28 -3.15
N VAL A 22 -1.59 6.55 -1.83
CA VAL A 22 -1.24 5.59 -0.79
C VAL A 22 -2.51 4.91 -0.26
N LEU A 23 -2.48 3.59 -0.17
CA LEU A 23 -3.59 2.75 0.29
C LEU A 23 -3.09 1.71 1.29
N PRO A 24 -3.81 1.45 2.40
CA PRO A 24 -3.60 0.28 3.25
C PRO A 24 -4.36 -0.94 2.72
N LEU A 25 -3.71 -2.10 2.73
CA LEU A 25 -4.36 -3.41 2.74
C LEU A 25 -4.86 -3.70 4.17
N ASP A 26 -6.16 -3.87 4.35
CA ASP A 26 -6.76 -4.21 5.64
C ASP A 26 -6.44 -5.65 6.02
N THR A 27 -5.38 -5.84 6.81
CA THR A 27 -4.91 -7.17 7.19
C THR A 27 -5.83 -7.89 8.17
N ASP A 28 -6.85 -7.21 8.72
CA ASP A 28 -7.88 -7.85 9.53
C ASP A 28 -8.92 -8.59 8.66
N LYS A 29 -8.95 -8.33 7.33
CA LYS A 29 -9.91 -8.92 6.38
C LYS A 29 -9.33 -9.94 5.42
N VAL A 30 -8.01 -10.00 5.30
CA VAL A 30 -7.32 -10.91 4.37
C VAL A 30 -6.34 -11.82 5.10
N ARG A 31 -6.02 -12.97 4.49
CA ARG A 31 -5.04 -13.92 5.05
C ARG A 31 -3.63 -13.77 4.47
N PHE A 32 -3.44 -12.81 3.56
CA PHE A 32 -2.16 -12.52 2.92
C PHE A 32 -1.65 -11.14 3.32
N GLY A 33 -0.34 -10.95 3.25
CA GLY A 33 0.29 -9.65 3.49
C GLY A 33 0.41 -8.81 2.21
N ARG A 34 0.69 -7.51 2.40
CA ARG A 34 0.95 -6.56 1.31
C ARG A 34 1.92 -7.11 0.25
N ALA A 35 3.00 -7.79 0.65
CA ALA A 35 3.98 -8.33 -0.29
C ALA A 35 3.37 -9.27 -1.35
N ALA A 36 2.40 -10.10 -0.97
CA ALA A 36 1.72 -11.00 -1.90
C ALA A 36 0.87 -10.23 -2.92
N LEU A 37 0.14 -9.21 -2.45
CA LEU A 37 -0.65 -8.32 -3.31
C LEU A 37 0.24 -7.57 -4.31
N LEU A 38 1.34 -6.98 -3.85
CA LEU A 38 2.28 -6.25 -4.71
C LEU A 38 2.95 -7.17 -5.73
N ASN A 39 3.27 -8.40 -5.34
CA ASN A 39 3.80 -9.39 -6.26
C ASN A 39 2.76 -9.79 -7.32
N ALA A 40 1.49 -10.00 -6.94
CA ALA A 40 0.42 -10.31 -7.88
C ALA A 40 0.22 -9.16 -8.89
N LEU A 41 0.08 -7.92 -8.41
CA LEU A 41 -0.05 -6.72 -9.24
C LEU A 41 1.08 -6.60 -10.27
N LYS A 42 2.33 -6.78 -9.83
CA LYS A 42 3.49 -6.68 -10.71
C LYS A 42 3.58 -7.85 -11.69
N SER A 43 3.55 -9.09 -11.20
CA SER A 43 3.87 -10.28 -11.99
C SER A 43 2.74 -10.71 -12.92
N ARG A 44 1.47 -10.48 -12.55
CA ARG A 44 0.30 -10.92 -13.32
C ARG A 44 -0.26 -9.81 -14.21
N TYR A 45 -0.18 -8.56 -13.75
CA TYR A 45 -0.83 -7.42 -14.42
C TYR A 45 0.12 -6.29 -14.81
N GLY A 46 1.42 -6.41 -14.54
CA GLY A 46 2.40 -5.38 -14.90
C GLY A 46 2.25 -4.06 -14.11
N VAL A 47 1.51 -4.05 -13.00
CA VAL A 47 1.28 -2.84 -12.19
C VAL A 47 2.39 -2.70 -11.14
N GLY A 48 3.34 -1.82 -11.41
CA GLY A 48 4.43 -1.49 -10.47
C GLY A 48 3.94 -0.63 -9.31
N CYS A 49 4.10 -1.13 -8.08
CA CYS A 49 3.75 -0.43 -6.84
C CYS A 49 5.00 -0.11 -6.01
N ALA A 50 4.88 0.87 -5.11
CA ALA A 50 5.95 1.27 -4.18
C ALA A 50 5.50 1.18 -2.71
N ILE A 51 6.44 1.31 -1.78
CA ILE A 51 6.18 1.33 -0.34
C ILE A 51 6.69 2.66 0.23
N HIS A 52 5.78 3.47 0.78
CA HIS A 52 6.08 4.75 1.43
C HIS A 52 5.44 4.78 2.83
N TYR A 53 6.12 4.39 3.89
CA TYR A 53 7.49 3.86 3.95
C TYR A 53 7.53 2.66 4.92
N PRO A 54 8.54 1.77 4.82
CA PRO A 54 8.85 0.83 5.89
C PRO A 54 9.12 1.59 7.19
N ALA A 55 8.82 0.99 8.33
CA ALA A 55 9.03 1.64 9.62
C ALA A 55 10.52 1.92 9.85
N VAL A 56 10.84 3.14 10.32
CA VAL A 56 12.24 3.61 10.41
C VAL A 56 13.13 2.73 11.28
N TRP A 57 12.58 2.11 12.32
CA TRP A 57 13.31 1.18 13.20
C TRP A 57 13.69 -0.15 12.52
N THR A 58 13.25 -0.39 11.28
CA THR A 58 13.68 -1.56 10.50
C THR A 58 14.79 -1.23 9.51
N TRP A 59 15.29 0.01 9.49
CA TRP A 59 16.28 0.44 8.50
C TRP A 59 17.70 0.06 8.96
N GLU A 60 18.47 -0.53 8.06
CA GLU A 60 19.86 -0.96 8.32
C GLU A 60 20.74 0.19 8.83
N ALA A 61 20.57 1.39 8.28
CA ALA A 61 21.30 2.60 8.71
C ALA A 61 21.07 2.98 10.19
N LEU A 62 20.03 2.44 10.83
CA LEU A 62 19.70 2.66 12.23
C LEU A 62 19.90 1.40 13.09
N ALA A 63 20.46 0.31 12.55
CA ALA A 63 20.59 -0.97 13.25
C ALA A 63 21.51 -0.92 14.48
N GLU A 64 22.55 -0.06 14.46
CA GLU A 64 23.43 0.15 15.61
C GLU A 64 22.84 1.08 16.68
N ARG A 65 21.67 1.66 16.38
CA ARG A 65 20.91 2.42 17.36
C ARG A 65 19.94 1.47 18.02
N ASP A 66 19.76 1.62 19.32
CA ASP A 66 18.84 0.82 20.13
C ASP A 66 17.37 1.23 19.87
N TYR A 67 16.97 1.21 18.60
CA TYR A 67 15.61 1.43 18.13
C TYR A 67 14.98 0.08 17.81
N SER A 68 13.72 -0.09 18.20
CA SER A 68 12.93 -1.27 17.90
C SER A 68 11.45 -0.90 17.87
N GLU A 69 10.60 -1.78 17.35
CA GLU A 69 9.15 -1.58 17.38
C GLU A 69 8.63 -1.45 18.82
N GLN A 70 9.17 -2.26 19.74
CA GLN A 70 8.80 -2.23 21.16
C GLN A 70 9.17 -0.89 21.80
N ARG A 71 10.33 -0.34 21.46
CA ARG A 71 10.80 0.96 21.99
C ARG A 71 10.10 2.15 21.35
N ALA A 72 9.70 2.04 20.08
CA ALA A 72 8.98 3.09 19.37
C ALA A 72 7.62 3.37 20.01
N ARG A 73 6.96 2.34 20.59
CA ARG A 73 5.63 2.46 21.22
C ARG A 73 4.58 3.13 20.32
N CYS A 74 4.71 2.93 19.00
CA CYS A 74 3.85 3.49 17.97
C CYS A 74 3.06 2.37 17.24
N PRO A 75 2.11 1.70 17.90
CA PRO A 75 1.44 0.52 17.34
C PRO A 75 0.65 0.82 16.07
N ILE A 76 0.06 2.01 15.97
CA ILE A 76 -0.66 2.46 14.76
C ILE A 76 0.33 2.58 13.59
N ALA A 77 1.43 3.32 13.78
CA ALA A 77 2.46 3.47 12.75
C ALA A 77 3.04 2.10 12.33
N ALA A 78 3.28 1.21 13.29
CA ALA A 78 3.78 -0.14 13.01
C ALA A 78 2.83 -0.93 12.12
N LYS A 79 1.53 -0.94 12.43
CA LYS A 79 0.50 -1.59 11.60
C LYS A 79 0.43 -0.93 10.22
N THR A 80 0.30 0.39 10.17
CA THR A 80 0.22 1.16 8.93
C THR A 80 1.43 0.92 8.01
N CYS A 81 2.65 0.87 8.55
CA CYS A 81 3.86 0.55 7.79
C CYS A 81 3.90 -0.88 7.21
N ARG A 82 3.14 -1.83 7.76
CA ARG A 82 2.98 -3.19 7.19
C ARG A 82 1.91 -3.26 6.11
N GLU A 83 0.89 -2.43 6.21
CA GLU A 83 -0.30 -2.45 5.35
C GLU A 83 -0.19 -1.54 4.13
N MET A 84 0.49 -0.39 4.24
CA MET A 84 0.48 0.63 3.19
C MET A 84 1.34 0.29 1.98
N PHE A 85 0.84 0.64 0.81
CA PHE A 85 1.55 0.68 -0.47
C PHE A 85 1.07 1.88 -1.29
N SER A 86 1.81 2.20 -2.35
CA SER A 86 1.46 3.27 -3.28
C SER A 86 1.19 2.69 -4.66
N LEU A 87 0.04 3.05 -5.22
CA LEU A 87 -0.28 2.81 -6.62
C LEU A 87 0.48 3.79 -7.52
N PRO A 88 0.78 3.40 -8.78
CA PRO A 88 1.45 4.29 -9.72
C PRO A 88 0.52 5.47 -10.05
N LEU A 89 1.00 6.67 -9.79
CA LEU A 89 0.34 7.92 -10.12
C LEU A 89 1.40 8.92 -10.57
N SER A 90 1.17 9.55 -11.72
CA SER A 90 2.03 10.60 -12.28
C SER A 90 1.18 11.60 -13.07
N ALA A 91 1.79 12.71 -13.49
CA ALA A 91 1.14 13.69 -14.37
C ALA A 91 0.71 13.10 -15.73
N HIS A 92 1.26 11.96 -16.14
CA HIS A 92 0.93 11.27 -17.39
C HIS A 92 -0.07 10.12 -17.21
N THR A 93 -0.48 9.82 -15.99
CA THR A 93 -1.45 8.75 -15.73
C THR A 93 -2.82 9.15 -16.29
N THR A 94 -3.30 8.37 -17.25
CA THR A 94 -4.59 8.59 -17.91
C THR A 94 -5.75 8.00 -17.12
N SER A 95 -6.99 8.31 -17.52
CA SER A 95 -8.18 7.64 -16.97
C SER A 95 -8.18 6.14 -17.27
N GLU A 96 -7.71 5.75 -18.45
CA GLU A 96 -7.61 4.33 -18.85
C GLU A 96 -6.60 3.59 -17.97
N ASP A 97 -5.46 4.22 -17.65
CA ASP A 97 -4.52 3.68 -16.68
C ASP A 97 -5.17 3.51 -15.30
N CYS A 98 -5.94 4.50 -14.85
CA CYS A 98 -6.64 4.43 -13.56
C CYS A 98 -7.65 3.29 -13.52
N ASP A 99 -8.42 3.11 -14.59
CA ASP A 99 -9.39 2.02 -14.73
C ASP A 99 -8.69 0.66 -14.75
N TYR A 100 -7.58 0.54 -15.49
CA TYR A 100 -6.78 -0.67 -15.54
C TYR A 100 -6.18 -1.03 -14.16
N ILE A 101 -5.59 -0.06 -13.47
CA ILE A 101 -5.04 -0.26 -12.12
C ILE A 101 -6.13 -0.69 -11.15
N ALA A 102 -7.30 -0.05 -11.20
CA ALA A 102 -8.43 -0.40 -10.34
C ALA A 102 -8.98 -1.80 -10.64
N TRP A 103 -9.02 -2.20 -11.91
CA TRP A 103 -9.39 -3.55 -12.33
C TRP A 103 -8.37 -4.58 -11.85
N ALA A 104 -7.06 -4.36 -12.10
CA ALA A 104 -5.98 -5.26 -11.70
C ALA A 104 -5.92 -5.46 -10.19
N MET A 105 -6.19 -4.40 -9.41
CA MET A 105 -6.33 -4.47 -7.96
C MET A 105 -7.45 -5.43 -7.54
N LYS A 106 -8.64 -5.29 -8.14
CA LYS A 106 -9.80 -6.16 -7.85
C LYS A 106 -9.50 -7.62 -8.21
N GLN A 107 -8.89 -7.88 -9.35
CA GLN A 107 -8.54 -9.24 -9.76
C GLN A 107 -7.51 -9.85 -8.81
N SER A 108 -6.45 -9.12 -8.48
CA SER A 108 -5.42 -9.56 -7.53
C SER A 108 -6.02 -9.94 -6.17
N LEU A 109 -6.94 -9.13 -5.64
CA LEU A 109 -7.60 -9.39 -4.37
C LEU A 109 -8.53 -10.60 -4.44
N HIS A 110 -9.29 -10.75 -5.54
CA HIS A 110 -10.14 -11.93 -5.75
C HIS A 110 -9.31 -13.22 -5.79
N GLU A 111 -8.22 -13.24 -6.57
CA GLU A 111 -7.37 -14.41 -6.75
C GLU A 111 -6.61 -14.81 -5.48
N LEU A 112 -6.23 -13.85 -4.63
CA LEU A 112 -5.52 -14.12 -3.37
C LEU A 112 -6.44 -14.52 -2.21
N ASN A 113 -7.76 -14.31 -2.36
CA ASN A 113 -8.77 -14.70 -1.38
C ASN A 113 -9.39 -16.09 -1.65
N GLN A 114 -9.11 -16.68 -2.82
CA GLN A 114 -9.42 -18.08 -3.15
C GLN A 114 -8.42 -19.02 -2.48
#